data_AF-A0A6M1MNU2-F1
#
_entry.id   AF-A0A6M1MNU2-F1
#
_cell.length_a   1.000
_cell.length_b   1.000
_cell.length_c   1.000
_cell.angle_alpha   90.00
_cell.angle_beta   90.00
_cell.angle_gamma   90.00
#
_symmetry.space_group_name_H-M   'P 1'
#
loop_
_entity.id
_entity.type
_entity.pdbx_description
1 polymer ?
#
loop_
_entity_poly.entity_id
_entity_poly.type
_entity_poly.pdbx_seq_one_letter_code
_entity_poly.pdbx_strand_id
1 'polypeptide(L)'
;MIRQAIGLLAALAPAAPTLAQDLPTGCFARDYTAQHLQQNPGQNVAAIRLNFLPGTGASGDVPTMEVLVRLADQGRARAEGRGGAMLAQTAYCFAEAGQWTCGVECDGGVMRIGRLSGDTLEVTTDYFLVGDTDECGGAFDLAEDAGSTTYRLKKAAASACLGG
;
A
#
# COMPACT_ATOMS: atom_id res chain seq x y z
N MET A 1 -3.21 -34.03 -59.79
CA MET A 1 -3.55 -33.72 -58.38
C MET A 1 -2.39 -32.93 -57.79
N ILE A 2 -2.49 -31.60 -57.65
CA ILE A 2 -1.45 -30.75 -57.05
C ILE A 2 -2.06 -30.10 -55.82
N ARG A 3 -1.55 -30.47 -54.65
CA ARG A 3 -1.94 -29.94 -53.33
C ARG A 3 -1.31 -28.57 -53.14
N GLN A 4 -2.11 -27.53 -52.96
CA GLN A 4 -1.63 -26.23 -52.50
C GLN A 4 -1.49 -26.24 -50.96
N ALA A 5 -0.32 -25.87 -50.46
CA ALA A 5 -0.07 -25.65 -49.04
C ALA A 5 -0.25 -24.17 -48.72
N ILE A 6 -1.21 -23.86 -47.86
CA ILE A 6 -1.45 -22.50 -47.34
C ILE A 6 -0.46 -22.29 -46.18
N GLY A 7 0.48 -21.36 -46.36
CA GLY A 7 1.41 -20.91 -45.32
C GLY A 7 0.73 -19.90 -44.40
N LEU A 8 0.62 -20.22 -43.11
CA LEU A 8 0.12 -19.33 -42.06
C LEU A 8 1.27 -18.41 -41.61
N LEU A 9 1.21 -17.10 -41.93
CA LEU A 9 2.10 -16.11 -41.30
C LEU A 9 1.57 -15.78 -39.90
N ALA A 10 2.31 -16.19 -38.87
CA ALA A 10 2.09 -15.72 -37.50
C ALA A 10 2.72 -14.33 -37.33
N ALA A 11 1.88 -13.29 -37.18
CA ALA A 11 2.34 -11.95 -36.87
C ALA A 11 2.71 -11.87 -35.37
N LEU A 12 4.00 -11.76 -35.06
CA LEU A 12 4.47 -11.36 -33.73
C LEU A 12 4.18 -9.88 -33.52
N ALA A 13 3.20 -9.56 -32.68
CA ALA A 13 3.02 -8.20 -32.17
C ALA A 13 4.13 -7.88 -31.15
N PRO A 14 4.83 -6.75 -31.27
CA PRO A 14 5.81 -6.34 -30.26
C PRO A 14 5.08 -5.95 -28.97
N ALA A 15 5.47 -6.56 -27.84
CA ALA A 15 5.04 -6.12 -26.52
C ALA A 15 5.64 -4.73 -26.26
N ALA A 16 4.81 -3.71 -26.13
CA ALA A 16 5.26 -2.38 -25.75
C ALA A 16 5.82 -2.43 -24.31
N PRO A 17 6.96 -1.77 -24.03
CA PRO A 17 7.48 -1.69 -22.67
C PRO A 17 6.48 -0.95 -21.79
N THR A 18 6.03 -1.58 -20.70
CA THR A 18 5.30 -0.89 -19.64
C THR A 18 6.28 0.04 -18.94
N LEU A 19 6.13 1.35 -19.13
CA LEU A 19 6.89 2.31 -18.35
C LEU A 19 6.39 2.21 -16.90
N ALA A 20 7.30 1.89 -15.98
CA ALA A 20 7.03 1.97 -14.55
C ALA A 20 6.54 3.39 -14.24
N GLN A 21 5.45 3.51 -13.50
CA GLN A 21 4.93 4.81 -13.08
C GLN A 21 5.84 5.39 -12.01
N ASP A 22 5.94 6.71 -11.93
CA ASP A 22 6.66 7.35 -10.81
C ASP A 22 5.98 7.02 -9.48
N LEU A 23 6.78 6.94 -8.40
CA LEU A 23 6.25 6.81 -7.05
C LEU A 23 5.35 8.03 -6.77
N PRO A 24 4.12 7.84 -6.27
CA PRO A 24 3.30 8.96 -5.81
C PRO A 24 4.06 9.81 -4.80
N THR A 25 3.80 11.11 -4.75
CA THR A 25 4.41 12.01 -3.78
C THR A 25 3.38 12.72 -2.92
N GLY A 26 3.73 12.93 -1.65
CA GLY A 26 2.92 13.60 -0.66
C GLY A 26 1.91 12.70 0.05
N CYS A 27 0.92 13.34 0.67
CA CYS A 27 -0.01 12.69 1.58
C CYS A 27 -1.25 12.12 0.87
N PHE A 28 -1.59 10.88 1.21
CA PHE A 28 -2.83 10.21 0.84
C PHE A 28 -3.51 9.71 2.11
N ALA A 29 -4.82 9.94 2.23
CA ALA A 29 -5.56 9.61 3.44
C ALA A 29 -6.90 8.95 3.14
N ARG A 30 -7.36 8.17 4.11
CA ARG A 30 -8.70 7.61 4.17
C ARG A 30 -9.16 7.58 5.63
N ASP A 31 -10.31 8.17 5.90
CA ASP A 31 -11.07 7.97 7.13
C ASP A 31 -12.35 7.19 6.80
N TYR A 32 -12.63 6.17 7.59
CA TYR A 32 -13.86 5.39 7.49
C TYR A 32 -14.88 5.92 8.50
N THR A 33 -16.09 6.19 8.03
CA THR A 33 -17.16 6.68 8.90
C THR A 33 -17.63 5.58 9.86
N ALA A 34 -18.23 5.96 10.98
CA ALA A 34 -18.83 5.00 11.90
C ALA A 34 -19.86 4.09 11.21
N GLN A 35 -20.67 4.64 10.29
CA GLN A 35 -21.61 3.85 9.48
C GLN A 35 -20.90 2.80 8.62
N HIS A 36 -19.79 3.16 7.98
CA HIS A 36 -19.01 2.21 7.18
C HIS A 36 -18.44 1.09 8.06
N LEU A 37 -17.88 1.44 9.22
CA LEU A 37 -17.30 0.45 10.14
C LEU A 37 -18.37 -0.48 10.72
N GLN A 38 -19.58 0.01 11.00
CA GLN A 38 -20.72 -0.83 11.41
C GLN A 38 -21.14 -1.83 10.32
N GLN A 39 -21.04 -1.44 9.05
CA GLN A 39 -21.34 -2.32 7.92
C GLN A 39 -20.23 -3.34 7.63
N ASN A 40 -19.02 -3.10 8.15
CA ASN A 40 -17.84 -3.94 7.93
C ASN A 40 -17.23 -4.35 9.29
N PRO A 41 -17.91 -5.17 10.10
CA PRO A 41 -17.51 -5.47 11.48
C PRO A 41 -16.14 -6.15 11.62
N GLY A 42 -15.63 -6.77 10.55
CA GLY A 42 -14.29 -7.37 10.51
C GLY A 42 -13.16 -6.37 10.22
N GLN A 43 -13.47 -5.15 9.79
CA GLN A 43 -12.48 -4.13 9.46
C GLN A 43 -11.81 -3.56 10.72
N ASN A 44 -10.49 -3.57 10.73
CA ASN A 44 -9.58 -3.21 11.82
C ASN A 44 -8.98 -1.82 11.63
N VAL A 45 -8.98 -1.26 10.43
CA VAL A 45 -8.50 0.11 10.17
C VAL A 45 -9.65 1.10 10.13
N ALA A 46 -9.68 2.04 11.08
CA ALA A 46 -10.63 3.16 11.06
C ALA A 46 -10.12 4.34 10.22
N ALA A 47 -8.81 4.52 10.13
CA ALA A 47 -8.22 5.50 9.25
C ALA A 47 -6.76 5.17 8.91
N ILE A 48 -6.31 5.55 7.71
CA ILE A 48 -4.96 5.31 7.21
C ILE A 48 -4.45 6.55 6.47
N ARG A 49 -3.19 6.91 6.71
CA ARG A 49 -2.45 7.98 6.03
C ARG A 49 -1.14 7.41 5.53
N LEU A 50 -0.80 7.74 4.30
CA LEU A 50 0.44 7.37 3.62
C LEU A 50 1.11 8.65 3.12
N ASN A 51 2.31 8.94 3.61
CA ASN A 51 3.10 10.07 3.17
C ASN A 51 4.32 9.56 2.40
N PHE A 52 4.33 9.78 1.10
CA PHE A 52 5.44 9.39 0.25
C PHE A 52 6.47 10.52 0.19
N LEU A 53 7.67 10.23 0.69
CA LEU A 53 8.79 11.14 0.75
C LEU A 53 9.83 10.72 -0.31
N PRO A 54 10.29 11.65 -1.16
CA PRO A 54 11.40 11.37 -2.06
C PRO A 54 12.67 11.15 -1.24
N GLY A 55 13.57 10.30 -1.73
CA GLY A 55 14.91 10.20 -1.16
C GLY A 55 15.69 11.51 -1.35
N THR A 56 16.26 12.07 -0.29
CA THR A 56 16.94 13.38 -0.31
C THR A 56 18.38 13.31 0.18
N GLY A 57 19.34 13.09 -0.73
CA GLY A 57 20.77 13.15 -0.41
C GLY A 57 21.67 13.09 -1.66
N ALA A 58 22.92 13.56 -1.56
CA ALA A 58 23.93 13.49 -2.64
C ALA A 58 24.35 12.06 -3.00
N SER A 59 24.05 11.10 -2.11
CA SER A 59 24.26 9.65 -2.26
C SER A 59 22.98 8.89 -2.65
N GLY A 60 21.84 9.58 -2.82
CA GLY A 60 20.56 8.97 -3.21
C GLY A 60 19.92 8.12 -2.13
N ASP A 61 19.35 8.74 -1.09
CA ASP A 61 18.56 8.00 -0.10
C ASP A 61 17.39 7.28 -0.78
N VAL A 62 16.99 6.13 -0.22
CA VAL A 62 15.87 5.34 -0.73
C VAL A 62 14.56 6.11 -0.43
N PRO A 63 13.64 6.30 -1.40
CA PRO A 63 12.34 6.90 -1.11
C PRO A 63 11.61 6.14 -0.01
N THR A 64 10.89 6.85 0.84
CA THR A 64 10.17 6.23 1.97
C THR A 64 8.68 6.54 1.92
N MET A 65 7.92 5.68 2.60
CA MET A 65 6.51 5.89 2.88
C MET A 65 6.31 5.85 4.39
N GLU A 66 5.93 6.99 4.97
CA GLU A 66 5.48 7.04 6.35
C GLU A 66 4.01 6.63 6.39
N VAL A 67 3.68 5.74 7.31
CA VAL A 67 2.34 5.17 7.49
C VAL A 67 1.85 5.56 8.87
N LEU A 68 0.63 6.10 8.94
CA LEU A 68 -0.06 6.37 10.20
C LEU A 68 -1.47 5.80 10.14
N VAL A 69 -1.77 4.91 11.07
CA VAL A 69 -3.03 4.16 11.12
C VAL A 69 -3.71 4.40 12.46
N ARG A 70 -5.02 4.64 12.41
CA ARG A 70 -5.91 4.50 13.57
C ARG A 70 -6.65 3.19 13.44
N LEU A 71 -6.48 2.31 14.42
CA LEU A 71 -7.24 1.07 14.49
C LEU A 71 -8.70 1.37 14.86
N ALA A 72 -9.61 0.64 14.25
CA ALA A 72 -11.01 0.60 14.64
C ALA A 72 -11.13 -0.13 15.97
N ASP A 73 -12.02 0.35 16.84
CA ASP A 73 -12.41 -0.40 18.02
C ASP A 73 -13.46 -1.44 17.61
N GLN A 74 -13.03 -2.49 16.90
CA GLN A 74 -13.80 -3.68 16.51
C GLN A 74 -12.84 -4.74 15.93
N GLY A 75 -13.39 -5.86 15.48
CA GLY A 75 -12.61 -6.92 14.83
C GLY A 75 -11.45 -7.46 15.68
N ARG A 76 -10.37 -7.81 15.00
CA ARG A 76 -9.09 -8.26 15.58
C ARG A 76 -8.43 -7.15 16.41
N ALA A 77 -8.48 -5.91 15.95
CA ALA A 77 -7.92 -4.76 16.69
C ALA A 77 -8.47 -4.68 18.11
N ARG A 78 -9.79 -4.83 18.31
CA ARG A 78 -10.37 -4.91 19.66
C ARG A 78 -9.97 -6.20 20.39
N ALA A 79 -10.02 -7.35 19.71
CA ALA A 79 -9.70 -8.65 20.33
C ALA A 79 -8.27 -8.70 20.88
N GLU A 80 -7.33 -7.99 20.26
CA GLU A 80 -5.93 -7.86 20.69
C GLU A 80 -5.70 -6.69 21.66
N GLY A 81 -6.77 -6.00 22.09
CA GLY A 81 -6.66 -4.88 23.04
C GLY A 81 -6.07 -3.59 22.45
N ARG A 82 -6.07 -3.45 21.12
CA ARG A 82 -5.50 -2.30 20.38
C ARG A 82 -6.56 -1.40 19.74
N GLY A 83 -7.84 -1.64 20.01
CA GLY A 83 -8.94 -0.86 19.47
C GLY A 83 -8.78 0.65 19.71
N GLY A 84 -8.85 1.45 18.66
CA GLY A 84 -8.68 2.91 18.73
C GLY A 84 -7.22 3.40 18.77
N ALA A 85 -6.22 2.51 18.85
CA ALA A 85 -4.82 2.91 18.92
C ALA A 85 -4.34 3.60 17.64
N MET A 86 -3.41 4.56 17.81
CA MET A 86 -2.64 5.16 16.73
C MET A 86 -1.31 4.42 16.59
N LEU A 87 -0.99 3.95 15.39
CA LEU A 87 0.23 3.21 15.08
C LEU A 87 0.94 3.86 13.90
N ALA A 88 2.27 3.95 13.97
CA ALA A 88 3.12 4.48 12.92
C ALA A 88 4.04 3.40 12.34
N GLN A 89 4.53 3.61 11.13
CA GLN A 89 5.56 2.78 10.49
C GLN A 89 6.29 3.60 9.42
N THR A 90 7.55 3.27 9.16
CA THR A 90 8.29 3.74 7.98
C THR A 90 8.60 2.54 7.08
N ALA A 91 8.26 2.66 5.80
CA ALA A 91 8.59 1.67 4.79
C ALA A 91 9.53 2.25 3.73
N TYR A 92 10.45 1.43 3.23
CA TYR A 92 11.38 1.79 2.17
C TYR A 92 10.82 1.35 0.82
N CYS A 93 10.77 2.27 -0.14
CA CYS A 93 10.14 2.06 -1.43
C CYS A 93 11.16 1.75 -2.52
N PHE A 94 10.87 0.70 -3.29
CA PHE A 94 11.68 0.23 -4.40
C PHE A 94 10.78 -0.17 -5.58
N ALA A 95 11.31 -0.06 -6.79
CA ALA A 95 10.61 -0.49 -7.99
C ALA A 95 10.98 -1.94 -8.31
N GLU A 96 9.98 -2.82 -8.39
CA GLU A 96 10.13 -4.24 -8.73
C GLU A 96 9.18 -4.60 -9.87
N ALA A 97 9.71 -5.22 -10.94
CA ALA A 97 8.94 -5.65 -12.10
C ALA A 97 8.01 -4.57 -12.73
N GLY A 98 8.38 -3.29 -12.61
CA GLY A 98 7.59 -2.17 -13.11
C GLY A 98 6.48 -1.67 -12.18
N GLN A 99 6.43 -2.16 -10.94
CA GLN A 99 5.53 -1.73 -9.88
C GLN A 99 6.32 -1.24 -8.66
N TRP A 100 5.84 -0.17 -8.01
CA TRP A 100 6.41 0.27 -6.75
C TRP A 100 5.91 -0.59 -5.60
N THR A 101 6.84 -0.95 -4.72
CA THR A 101 6.59 -1.69 -3.48
C THR A 101 7.29 -0.95 -2.35
N CYS A 102 6.60 -0.73 -1.23
CA CYS A 102 7.20 -0.17 -0.02
C CYS A 102 7.21 -1.25 1.06
N GLY A 103 8.40 -1.64 1.52
CA GLY A 103 8.61 -2.73 2.48
C GLY A 103 9.00 -2.23 3.86
N VAL A 104 8.52 -2.90 4.89
CA VAL A 104 8.96 -2.72 6.28
C VAL A 104 10.19 -3.59 6.50
N GLU A 105 11.14 -3.09 7.28
CA GLU A 105 12.34 -3.85 7.64
C GLU A 105 12.00 -5.09 8.49
N CYS A 106 12.97 -6.01 8.62
CA CYS A 106 12.84 -7.24 9.41
C CYS A 106 11.65 -8.11 9.01
N ASP A 107 11.46 -8.28 7.70
CA ASP A 107 10.36 -9.06 7.13
C ASP A 107 8.98 -8.59 7.64
N GLY A 108 8.81 -7.30 7.94
CA GLY A 108 7.53 -6.72 8.37
C GLY A 108 6.47 -6.61 7.26
N GLY A 109 6.73 -7.20 6.09
CA GLY A 109 5.80 -7.24 4.97
C GLY A 109 5.93 -6.06 4.01
N VAL A 110 5.02 -6.02 3.04
CA VAL A 110 5.09 -5.09 1.90
C VAL A 110 3.74 -4.51 1.52
N MET A 111 3.77 -3.26 1.08
CA MET A 111 2.63 -2.59 0.48
C MET A 111 2.91 -2.35 -0.99
N ARG A 112 2.10 -2.97 -1.86
CA ARG A 112 2.18 -2.82 -3.30
C ARG A 112 1.42 -1.56 -3.71
N ILE A 113 2.12 -0.65 -4.38
CA ILE A 113 1.59 0.64 -4.79
C ILE A 113 0.92 0.46 -6.16
N GLY A 114 -0.38 0.72 -6.21
CA GLY A 114 -1.17 0.68 -7.43
C GLY A 114 -1.10 1.99 -8.21
N ARG A 115 -1.86 2.06 -9.29
CA ARG A 115 -1.90 3.23 -10.17
C ARG A 115 -2.60 4.41 -9.47
N LEU A 116 -1.95 5.57 -9.46
CA LEU A 116 -2.60 6.83 -9.16
C LEU A 116 -3.54 7.23 -10.32
N SER A 117 -4.83 7.40 -10.03
CA SER A 117 -5.85 7.82 -11.01
C SER A 117 -6.57 9.06 -10.50
N GLY A 118 -6.23 10.22 -11.06
CA GLY A 118 -6.61 11.52 -10.50
C GLY A 118 -6.05 11.64 -9.08
N ASP A 119 -6.90 11.93 -8.12
CA ASP A 119 -6.53 12.02 -6.70
C ASP A 119 -6.70 10.70 -5.93
N THR A 120 -6.88 9.56 -6.63
CA THR A 120 -7.15 8.27 -5.98
C THR A 120 -5.95 7.35 -6.10
N LEU A 121 -5.43 6.91 -4.96
CA LEU A 121 -4.38 5.90 -4.88
C LEU A 121 -4.99 4.59 -4.37
N GLU A 122 -4.69 3.49 -5.03
CA GLU A 122 -4.93 2.15 -4.51
C GLU A 122 -3.60 1.55 -4.05
N VAL A 123 -3.60 0.96 -2.87
CA VAL A 123 -2.47 0.18 -2.35
C VAL A 123 -2.99 -1.16 -1.86
N THR A 124 -2.19 -2.21 -2.01
CA THR A 124 -2.59 -3.56 -1.61
C THR A 124 -1.53 -4.21 -0.75
N THR A 125 -1.95 -4.91 0.30
CA THR A 125 -1.09 -5.71 1.16
C THR A 125 -1.79 -7.03 1.50
N ASP A 126 -1.02 -8.11 1.55
CA ASP A 126 -1.40 -9.40 2.14
C ASP A 126 -0.74 -9.61 3.52
N TYR A 127 0.22 -8.76 3.87
CA TYR A 127 0.91 -8.71 5.16
C TYR A 127 1.74 -7.41 5.22
N PHE A 128 1.44 -6.53 6.18
CA PHE A 128 2.21 -5.29 6.42
C PHE A 128 2.03 -4.84 7.86
N LEU A 129 3.10 -4.88 8.64
CA LEU A 129 3.09 -4.60 10.07
C LEU A 129 3.29 -3.11 10.37
N VAL A 130 2.48 -2.58 11.29
CA VAL A 130 2.59 -1.21 11.83
C VAL A 130 2.68 -1.19 13.35
N GLY A 131 3.16 -0.07 13.88
CA GLY A 131 3.37 0.15 15.31
C GLY A 131 4.77 -0.24 15.75
N ASP A 132 5.21 0.32 16.86
CA ASP A 132 6.53 0.01 17.42
C ASP A 132 6.48 -1.25 18.30
N THR A 133 7.59 -1.97 18.31
CA THR A 133 7.87 -3.09 19.21
C THR A 133 9.25 -2.87 19.84
N ASP A 134 9.57 -3.59 20.93
CA ASP A 134 10.93 -3.57 21.52
C ASP A 134 11.99 -4.16 20.55
N GLU A 135 11.53 -4.88 19.52
CA GLU A 135 12.30 -5.38 18.38
C GLU A 135 11.85 -4.68 17.06
N CYS A 136 12.51 -4.96 15.94
CA CYS A 136 12.01 -4.53 14.62
C CYS A 136 10.90 -5.48 14.14
N GLY A 137 10.00 -4.97 13.28
CA GLY A 137 8.97 -5.79 12.64
C GLY A 137 7.55 -5.29 12.90
N GLY A 138 7.29 -4.57 13.99
CA GLY A 138 6.02 -3.91 14.23
C GLY A 138 4.93 -4.79 14.87
N ALA A 139 3.80 -4.18 15.21
CA ALA A 139 2.90 -4.70 16.25
C ALA A 139 1.53 -5.20 15.76
N PHE A 140 1.09 -4.78 14.58
CA PHE A 140 -0.23 -5.11 14.05
C PHE A 140 -0.22 -5.19 12.52
N ASP A 141 -0.78 -6.26 11.97
CA ASP A 141 -0.92 -6.46 10.52
C ASP A 141 -2.12 -5.71 9.94
N LEU A 142 -1.88 -4.97 8.86
CA LEU A 142 -2.91 -4.25 8.10
C LEU A 142 -3.71 -5.13 7.14
N ALA A 143 -3.36 -6.40 6.91
CA ALA A 143 -4.29 -7.29 6.23
C ALA A 143 -5.56 -7.50 7.08
N GLU A 144 -6.72 -7.14 6.56
CA GLU A 144 -8.00 -7.20 7.29
C GLU A 144 -8.46 -8.65 7.55
N ASP A 145 -8.05 -9.57 6.68
CA ASP A 145 -8.29 -11.01 6.77
C ASP A 145 -7.06 -11.82 6.32
N ALA A 146 -7.20 -13.13 6.12
CA ALA A 146 -6.12 -14.01 5.67
C ALA A 146 -5.74 -13.84 4.19
N GLY A 147 -6.38 -12.91 3.47
CA GLY A 147 -6.11 -12.58 2.08
C GLY A 147 -5.56 -11.17 1.90
N SER A 148 -5.54 -10.72 0.65
CA SER A 148 -5.07 -9.37 0.32
C SER A 148 -6.12 -8.32 0.64
N THR A 149 -5.71 -7.26 1.33
CA THR A 149 -6.50 -6.04 1.53
C THR A 149 -6.06 -4.95 0.57
N THR A 150 -7.03 -4.33 -0.11
CA THR A 150 -6.80 -3.12 -0.92
C THR A 150 -7.39 -1.90 -0.22
N TYR A 151 -6.53 -0.93 0.07
CA TYR A 151 -6.94 0.39 0.55
C TYR A 151 -7.04 1.37 -0.62
N ARG A 152 -8.13 2.13 -0.65
CA ARG A 152 -8.33 3.23 -1.60
C ARG A 152 -8.28 4.56 -0.88
N LEU A 153 -7.20 5.30 -1.09
CA LEU A 153 -6.92 6.58 -0.44
C LEU A 153 -7.12 7.75 -1.41
N LYS A 154 -7.35 8.94 -0.85
CA LYS A 154 -7.44 10.19 -1.60
C LYS A 154 -6.24 11.07 -1.30
N LYS A 155 -5.74 11.79 -2.30
CA LYS A 155 -4.73 12.83 -2.09
C LYS A 155 -5.26 13.84 -1.07
N ALA A 156 -4.41 14.21 -0.12
CA ALA A 156 -4.76 15.07 1.00
C ALA A 156 -3.73 16.19 1.16
N ALA A 157 -4.08 17.21 1.95
CA ALA A 157 -3.11 18.21 2.38
C ALA A 157 -2.00 17.55 3.21
N ALA A 158 -0.77 18.08 3.13
CA ALA A 158 0.37 17.54 3.86
C ALA A 158 0.10 17.42 5.37
N SER A 159 -0.63 18.39 5.94
CA SER A 159 -1.04 18.38 7.35
C SER A 159 -1.86 17.16 7.78
N ALA A 160 -2.53 16.47 6.86
CA ALA A 160 -3.26 15.25 7.20
C ALA A 160 -2.34 14.06 7.55
N CYS A 161 -1.07 14.13 7.16
CA CYS A 161 -0.03 13.16 7.47
C CYS A 161 0.93 13.63 8.58
N LEU A 162 0.77 14.86 9.09
CA LEU A 162 1.59 15.37 10.19
C LEU A 162 0.88 15.09 11.53
N GLY A 163 1.48 14.28 12.40
CA GLY A 163 1.04 14.13 13.80
C GLY A 163 0.10 12.95 14.07
N GLY A 164 0.71 11.76 14.25
CA GLY A 164 0.10 10.67 15.02
C GLY A 164 0.03 11.01 16.49
#